data_AF-A0AAP0LRZ2-F1
#
_entry.id   AF-A0AAP0LRZ2-F1
#
_cell.length_a   1.000
_cell.length_b   1.000
_cell.length_c   1.000
_cell.angle_alpha   90.00
_cell.angle_beta   90.00
_cell.angle_gamma   90.00
#
_symmetry.space_group_name_H-M   'P 1'
#
loop_
_entity.id
_entity.type
_entity.pdbx_description
1 polymer ?
#
loop_
_entity_poly.entity_id
_entity_poly.type
_entity_poly.pdbx_seq_one_letter_code
_entity_poly.pdbx_strand_id
1 'polypeptide(L)' 'MDDLERFLKRKDFSKGEGEAWKCGYLLFGPPGTGKSSLIATMANYLNFDVYDLELSSAEGVVF' A
#
# COMPACT_ATOMS: atom_id res chain seq x y z
N MET A 1 -1.60 4.56 12.42
CA MET A 1 -2.34 3.28 12.51
C MET A 1 -3.81 3.49 12.19
N ASP A 2 -4.43 4.56 12.68
CA ASP A 2 -5.84 4.91 12.44
C ASP A 2 -6.23 4.94 10.96
N ASP A 3 -5.37 5.45 10.08
CA ASP A 3 -5.64 5.50 8.64
C ASP A 3 -5.67 4.09 8.01
N LEU A 4 -4.80 3.20 8.49
CA LEU A 4 -4.73 1.81 8.04
C LEU A 4 -5.97 1.02 8.47
N GLU A 5 -6.43 1.24 9.70
CA GLU A 5 -7.69 0.67 10.20
C GLU A 5 -8.90 1.21 9.43
N ARG A 6 -8.89 2.50 9.09
CA ARG A 6 -9.94 3.12 8.28
C ARG A 6 -9.97 2.56 6.87
N PHE A 7 -8.79 2.30 6.29
CA PHE A 7 -8.68 1.63 5.00
C PHE A 7 -9.28 0.22 5.03
N LEU A 8 -8.93 -0.59 6.03
CA LEU A 8 -9.50 -1.93 6.24
C LEU A 8 -11.02 -1.90 6.35
N LYS A 9 -11.57 -1.00 7.18
CA LYS A 9 -13.03 -0.88 7.38
C LYS A 9 -13.76 -0.59 6.07
N ARG A 10 -13.16 0.16 5.15
CA ARG A 10 -13.75 0.47 3.83
C ARG A 10 -13.80 -0.73 2.87
N LYS A 11 -13.01 -1.78 3.09
CA LYS A 11 -13.06 -3.02 2.28
C LYS A 11 -14.45 -3.62 2.25
N ASP A 12 -15.08 -3.66 3.41
CA ASP A 12 -16.36 -4.34 3.58
C ASP A 12 -17.53 -3.51 3.03
N PHE A 13 -17.38 -2.19 2.96
CA PHE A 13 -18.38 -1.27 2.38
C PHE A 13 -18.27 -1.12 0.86
N SER A 14 -17.07 -1.32 0.28
CA SER A 14 -16.82 -1.19 -1.17
C SER A 14 -17.41 -2.35 -2.00
N LYS A 15 -17.91 -3.43 -1.39
CA LYS A 15 -18.52 -4.55 -2.13
C LYS A 15 -19.77 -4.19 -2.93
N GLY A 16 -20.42 -3.07 -2.63
CA GLY A 16 -21.69 -2.65 -3.26
C GLY A 16 -21.54 -1.67 -4.43
N GLU A 17 -20.42 -0.97 -4.54
CA GLU A 17 -20.19 0.07 -5.55
C GLU A 17 -18.92 -0.31 -6.30
N GLY A 18 -18.96 -0.38 -7.64
CA GLY A 18 -17.89 -0.91 -8.50
C GLY A 18 -16.57 -0.12 -8.52
N GLU A 19 -16.25 0.60 -7.44
CA GLU A 19 -15.04 1.37 -7.27
C GLU A 19 -13.92 0.51 -6.68
N ALA A 20 -12.73 0.58 -7.30
CA ALA A 20 -11.60 -0.22 -6.89
C ALA A 20 -11.13 0.19 -5.48
N TRP A 21 -11.12 -0.75 -4.55
CA TRP A 21 -10.61 -0.55 -3.19
C TRP A 21 -9.07 -0.43 -3.21
N LYS A 22 -8.57 0.80 -3.41
CA LYS A 22 -7.14 1.13 -3.51
C LYS A 22 -6.77 2.21 -2.47
N CYS A 23 -5.59 2.10 -1.87
CA CYS A 23 -4.99 3.15 -1.03
C CYS A 23 -3.49 3.23 -1.32
N GLY A 24 -2.98 4.45 -1.56
CA GLY A 24 -1.57 4.71 -1.87
C GLY A 24 -0.90 5.53 -0.78
N TYR A 25 0.29 5.10 -0.36
CA TYR A 25 1.17 5.82 0.56
C TYR A 25 2.47 6.18 -0.14
N LEU A 26 2.94 7.42 0.02
CA LEU A 26 4.26 7.85 -0.45
C LEU A 26 5.18 8.01 0.77
N LEU A 27 6.22 7.17 0.83
CA LEU A 27 7.26 7.25 1.87
C LEU A 27 8.52 7.87 1.26
N PHE A 28 8.91 9.05 1.73
CA PHE A 28 10.11 9.74 1.28
C PHE A 28 11.06 10.06 2.44
N GLY A 29 12.36 10.16 2.15
CA GLY A 29 13.39 10.54 3.12
C GLY A 29 14.75 9.88 2.86
N PRO A 30 15.81 10.29 3.57
CA PRO A 30 17.17 9.78 3.39
C PRO A 30 17.29 8.24 3.41
N PRO A 31 18.28 7.63 2.74
CA PRO A 31 18.52 6.20 2.86
C PRO A 31 18.75 5.81 4.33
N GLY A 32 18.29 4.62 4.72
CA GLY A 32 18.43 4.13 6.11
C GLY A 32 17.39 4.63 7.11
N THR A 33 16.41 5.46 6.72
CA THR A 33 15.34 5.93 7.63
C THR A 33 14.22 4.91 7.90
N GLY A 34 14.42 3.64 7.58
CA GLY A 34 13.46 2.58 7.89
C GLY A 34 12.20 2.54 7.04
N LYS A 35 12.12 3.25 5.91
CA LYS A 35 10.95 3.23 5.00
C LYS A 35 10.50 1.81 4.63
N SER A 36 11.43 0.97 4.14
CA SER A 36 11.12 -0.43 3.79
C SER A 36 10.75 -1.27 5.02
N SER A 37 11.38 -1.00 6.17
CA SER A 37 11.03 -1.66 7.43
C SER A 37 9.61 -1.30 7.88
N LEU A 38 9.16 -0.08 7.64
CA LEU A 38 7.80 0.34 7.95
C LEU A 38 6.78 -0.39 7.06
N ILE A 39 7.05 -0.53 5.76
CA ILE A 39 6.20 -1.30 4.84
C ILE A 39 6.08 -2.76 5.32
N ALA A 40 7.21 -3.41 5.64
CA ALA A 40 7.22 -4.78 6.14
C ALA A 40 6.41 -4.93 7.44
N THR A 41 6.55 -4.00 8.38
CA THR A 41 5.78 -3.99 9.63
C THR A 41 4.28 -3.81 9.38
N MET A 42 3.89 -2.91 8.48
CA MET A 42 2.48 -2.70 8.11
C MET A 42 1.87 -3.95 7.46
N ALA A 43 2.59 -4.58 6.54
CA ALA A 43 2.14 -5.79 5.87
C ALA A 43 1.96 -6.96 6.86
N ASN A 44 2.93 -7.15 7.77
CA ASN A 44 2.81 -8.15 8.84
C ASN A 44 1.63 -7.86 9.77
N TYR A 45 1.43 -6.61 10.17
CA TYR A 45 0.32 -6.20 11.03
C TYR A 45 -1.05 -6.46 10.38
N LEU A 46 -1.16 -6.28 9.06
CA LEU A 46 -2.38 -6.50 8.29
C LEU A 46 -2.54 -7.91 7.71
N ASN A 47 -1.52 -8.76 7.87
CA ASN A 47 -1.43 -10.07 7.23
C ASN A 47 -1.57 -9.99 5.69
N PHE A 48 -0.86 -9.05 5.07
CA PHE A 48 -0.79 -8.84 3.62
C PHE A 48 0.56 -9.29 3.06
N ASP A 49 0.56 -9.76 1.82
CA ASP A 49 1.78 -10.03 1.07
C ASP A 49 2.42 -8.73 0.55
N VAL A 50 3.75 -8.68 0.51
CA VAL A 50 4.51 -7.55 -0.03
C VAL A 50 5.00 -7.89 -1.44
N TYR A 51 4.71 -7.02 -2.39
CA TYR A 51 5.20 -7.10 -3.77
C TYR A 51 6.12 -5.91 -4.03
N ASP A 52 7.37 -6.18 -4.36
CA ASP A 52 8.33 -5.15 -4.76
C ASP A 52 8.30 -4.99 -6.28
N LEU A 53 8.10 -3.76 -6.75
CA LEU A 53 7.96 -3.42 -8.17
C LEU A 53 8.98 -2.34 -8.50
N GLU A 54 10.03 -2.71 -9.22
CA GLU A 54 11.04 -1.78 -9.66
C GLU A 54 10.67 -1.24 -11.05
N LEU A 55 10.37 0.05 -11.14
CA LEU A 55 9.99 0.72 -12.40
C LEU A 55 11.20 1.00 -13.31
N SER A 56 12.37 0.43 -13.03
CA SER A 56 13.60 0.63 -13.81
C SER A 56 13.57 -0.06 -15.18
N SER A 57 12.56 -0.89 -15.47
CA SER A 57 12.35 -1.51 -16.78
C SER A 57 10.87 -1.62 -17.18
N ALA A 58 10.29 -0.58 -17.78
CA ALA A 58 9.19 -0.70 -18.76
C ALA A 58 8.75 0.68 -19.28
N GLU A 59 8.74 0.84 -20.61
CA GLU A 59 7.91 1.82 -21.31
C GLU A 59 6.44 1.39 -21.15
N GLY A 60 5.62 2.09 -20.36
CA GLY A 60 4.21 1.71 -20.24
C GLY A 60 3.39 2.49 -19.20
N VAL A 61 2.27 3.06 -19.68
CA VAL A 61 1.28 3.87 -18.96
C VAL A 61 0.52 3.05 -17.90
N VAL A 62 0.22 3.66 -16.75
CA VAL A 62 -0.49 3.04 -15.60
C VAL A 62 -2.01 3.24 -15.73
N PHE A 63 -2.79 2.15 -15.51
CA PHE A 63 -4.24 2.17 -15.25
C PHE A 63 -4.54 2.19 -13.74
#